data_AF-A0A934HPL7-F1
#
_entry.id   AF-A0A934HPL7-F1
#
_cell.length_a   1.000
_cell.length_b   1.000
_cell.length_c   1.000
_cell.angle_alpha   90.00
_cell.angle_beta   90.00
_cell.angle_gamma   90.00
#
_symmetry.space_group_name_H-M   'P 1'
#
loop_
_entity.id
_entity.type
_entity.pdbx_description
1 polymer ?
#
loop_
_entity_poly.entity_id
_entity_poly.type
_entity_poly.pdbx_seq_one_letter_code
_entity_poly.pdbx_strand_id
1 'polypeptide(L)' 'MAGGDIIYMSLKKLKRLKVMQEAIDGHITQKAAASVVGLSERQARRLVKAVREEGGGGVVHKARGRPSNRRTPEKV' A
#
# COMPACT_ATOMS: atom_id res chain seq x y z
N MET A 1 -8.62 -18.39 -17.56
CA MET A 1 -9.49 -18.10 -16.40
C MET A 1 -8.88 -16.91 -15.67
N ALA A 2 -9.54 -15.75 -15.70
CA ALA A 2 -9.07 -14.55 -15.01
C ALA A 2 -9.33 -14.71 -13.51
N GLY A 3 -8.47 -15.48 -12.83
CA GLY A 3 -8.43 -15.50 -11.37
C GLY A 3 -7.98 -14.12 -10.91
N GLY A 4 -8.91 -13.30 -10.45
CA GLY A 4 -8.56 -12.00 -9.87
C GLY A 4 -7.65 -12.22 -8.66
N ASP A 5 -6.45 -11.65 -8.70
CA ASP A 5 -5.51 -11.72 -7.58
C ASP A 5 -6.14 -11.07 -6.34
N ILE A 6 -6.49 -11.89 -5.34
CA ILE A 6 -7.10 -11.41 -4.09
C ILE A 6 -6.02 -10.76 -3.23
N ILE A 7 -6.10 -9.44 -3.08
CA ILE A 7 -5.20 -8.69 -2.21
C ILE A 7 -5.82 -8.55 -0.82
N TYR A 8 -5.34 -9.36 0.13
CA TYR A 8 -5.69 -9.18 1.53
C TYR A 8 -5.03 -7.92 2.10
N MET A 9 -5.82 -7.03 2.70
CA MET A 9 -5.33 -5.82 3.38
C MET A 9 -6.30 -5.38 4.49
N SER A 10 -5.82 -4.57 5.44
CA SER A 10 -6.71 -4.00 6.46
C SER A 10 -7.51 -2.83 5.89
N LEU A 11 -8.64 -2.49 6.52
CA LEU A 11 -9.45 -1.32 6.15
C LEU A 11 -8.63 -0.02 6.12
N LYS A 12 -7.64 0.12 7.01
CA LYS A 12 -6.72 1.27 7.01
C LYS A 12 -5.89 1.36 5.73
N LYS A 13 -5.42 0.22 5.20
CA LYS A 13 -4.67 0.17 3.94
C LYS A 13 -5.59 0.41 2.75
N LEU A 14 -6.81 -0.12 2.77
CA LEU A 14 -7.82 0.14 1.75
C LEU A 14 -8.20 1.62 1.68
N LYS A 15 -8.39 2.29 2.83
CA LYS A 15 -8.61 3.75 2.89
C LYS A 15 -7.44 4.51 2.27
N ARG A 16 -6.20 4.10 2.56
CA ARG A 16 -5.00 4.70 1.94
C ARG A 16 -5.00 4.51 0.43
N LEU A 17 -5.32 3.32 -0.08
CA LEU A 17 -5.41 3.08 -1.52
C LEU A 17 -6.38 4.06 -2.18
N LYS A 18 -7.60 4.17 -1.64
CA LYS A 18 -8.63 5.06 -2.19
C LYS A 18 -8.18 6.53 -2.24
N VAL A 19 -7.63 7.04 -1.13
CA VAL A 19 -7.17 8.43 -1.05
C VAL A 19 -5.96 8.69 -1.97
N MET A 20 -5.06 7.71 -2.13
CA MET A 20 -3.95 7.85 -3.07
C MET A 20 -4.44 7.80 -4.52
N GLN A 21 -5.49 7.02 -4.82
CA GLN A 21 -6.12 6.99 -6.14
C GLN A 21 -6.74 8.36 -6.47
N GLU A 22 -7.49 8.97 -5.55
CA GLU A 22 -8.02 10.34 -5.72
C GLU A 22 -6.91 11.37 -5.99
N ALA A 23 -5.73 11.19 -5.38
CA ALA A 23 -4.57 12.04 -5.64
C ALA A 23 -3.89 11.77 -6.99
N ILE A 24 -3.97 10.53 -7.49
CA ILE A 24 -3.47 10.15 -8.82
C ILE A 24 -4.39 10.71 -9.91
N ASP A 25 -5.70 10.62 -9.68
CA ASP A 25 -6.75 11.09 -10.59
C ASP A 25 -6.85 12.63 -10.61
N GLY A 26 -6.13 13.31 -9.73
CA GLY A 26 -6.02 14.77 -9.70
C GLY A 26 -7.14 15.47 -8.93
N HIS A 27 -8.01 14.72 -8.23
CA HIS A 27 -9.10 15.29 -7.42
C HIS A 27 -8.57 16.01 -6.17
N ILE A 28 -7.47 15.52 -5.60
CA ILE A 28 -6.82 16.13 -4.44
C ILE A 28 -5.30 16.20 -4.63
N THR A 29 -4.65 17.13 -3.94
CA THR A 29 -3.17 17.18 -3.93
C THR A 29 -2.59 16.05 -3.08
N GLN A 30 -1.36 15.63 -3.38
CA GLN A 30 -0.66 14.62 -2.56
C GLN A 30 -0.45 15.09 -1.11
N LYS A 31 -0.35 16.40 -0.89
CA LYS A 31 -0.30 17.01 0.45
C LYS A 31 -1.62 16.83 1.20
N ALA A 32 -2.75 17.13 0.54
CA ALA A 32 -4.07 16.92 1.13
C ALA A 32 -4.32 15.43 1.44
N ALA A 33 -3.97 14.54 0.50
CA ALA A 33 -4.02 13.10 0.70
C ALA A 33 -3.24 12.66 1.95
N ALA A 34 -2.03 13.18 2.14
CA ALA A 34 -1.20 12.90 3.32
C ALA A 34 -1.93 13.26 4.63
N SER A 35 -2.54 14.44 4.69
CA SER A 35 -3.33 14.88 5.85
C SER A 35 -4.53 13.96 6.11
N VAL A 36 -5.29 13.58 5.08
CA VAL A 36 -6.48 12.72 5.20
C VAL A 36 -6.14 11.35 5.80
N VAL A 37 -4.98 10.79 5.48
CA VAL A 37 -4.55 9.47 5.97
C VAL A 37 -3.55 9.52 7.14
N GLY A 38 -3.26 10.71 7.66
CA GLY A 38 -2.33 10.92 8.78
C GLY A 38 -0.90 10.45 8.46
N LEU A 39 -0.41 10.76 7.27
CA LEU A 39 0.95 10.45 6.82
C LEU A 39 1.74 11.73 6.55
N SER A 40 3.07 11.61 6.57
CA SER A 40 3.93 12.68 6.04
C SER A 40 3.81 12.80 4.52
N GLU A 41 4.07 13.98 3.96
CA GLU A 41 4.07 14.18 2.51
C GLU A 41 5.03 13.24 1.77
N ARG A 42 6.20 12.92 2.36
CA ARG A 42 7.15 11.97 1.78
C ARG A 42 6.56 10.55 1.70
N GLN A 43 5.82 10.13 2.73
CA GLN A 43 5.15 8.83 2.73
C GLN A 43 4.01 8.81 1.72
N ALA A 44 3.25 9.90 1.59
CA ALA A 44 2.20 10.01 0.57
C ALA A 44 2.80 9.93 -0.84
N ARG A 45 3.86 10.70 -1.14
CA ARG A 45 4.58 10.62 -2.44
C ARG A 45 5.05 9.21 -2.77
N ARG A 46 5.64 8.50 -1.80
CA ARG A 46 6.08 7.11 -1.97
C ARG A 46 4.91 6.17 -2.25
N LEU A 47 3.79 6.34 -1.55
CA LEU A 47 2.59 5.52 -1.76
C LEU A 47 1.94 5.81 -3.10
N VAL A 48 1.85 7.08 -3.53
CA VAL A 48 1.36 7.45 -4.87
C VAL A 48 2.20 6.77 -5.95
N LYS A 49 3.54 6.81 -5.81
CA LYS A 49 4.43 6.11 -6.74
C LYS A 49 4.17 4.60 -6.75
N ALA A 50 4.11 3.97 -5.56
CA ALA A 50 3.87 2.54 -5.45
C ALA A 50 2.49 2.12 -6.00
N VAL A 51 1.45 2.93 -5.82
CA VAL A 51 0.11 2.65 -6.37
C VAL A 51 0.11 2.79 -7.90
N ARG A 52 0.87 3.73 -8.47
CA ARG A 52 1.03 3.84 -9.93
C ARG A 52 1.74 2.63 -10.55
N GLU A 53 2.73 2.07 -9.84
CA GLU A 53 3.55 0.96 -10.34
C GLU A 53 2.95 -0.42 -10.05
N GLU A 54 2.37 -0.60 -8.86
CA GLU A 54 1.95 -1.91 -8.31
C GLU A 54 0.43 -1.99 -8.06
N GLY A 55 -0.33 -0.93 -8.38
CA GLY A 55 -1.77 -0.85 -8.10
C GLY A 55 -2.07 -0.99 -6.61
N GLY A 56 -3.11 -1.78 -6.28
CA GLY A 56 -3.47 -2.10 -4.89
C GLY A 56 -2.35 -2.79 -4.09
N GLY A 57 -1.39 -3.45 -4.77
CA GLY A 57 -0.24 -4.10 -4.16
C GLY A 57 0.72 -3.10 -3.48
N GLY A 58 0.82 -1.88 -4.00
CA GLY A 58 1.75 -0.86 -3.51
C GLY A 58 1.45 -0.36 -2.08
N VAL A 59 0.25 -0.62 -1.56
CA VAL A 59 -0.19 -0.27 -0.20
C VAL A 59 -0.04 -1.43 0.78
N VAL A 60 0.24 -2.64 0.27
CA VAL A 60 0.50 -3.83 1.07
C VAL A 60 1.90 -3.75 1.67
N HIS A 61 2.06 -4.37 2.83
CA HIS A 61 3.36 -4.38 3.48
C HIS A 61 4.26 -5.38 2.75
N LYS A 62 5.42 -4.95 2.25
CA LYS A 62 6.32 -5.79 1.41
C LYS A 62 6.93 -7.00 2.13
N ALA A 63 6.90 -7.02 3.47
CA ALA A 63 7.30 -8.19 4.26
C ALA A 63 6.16 -9.20 4.50
N ARG A 64 4.93 -8.91 4.03
CA ARG A 64 3.82 -9.86 4.15
C ARG A 64 4.14 -11.12 3.34
N GLY A 65 4.03 -12.28 3.97
CA GLY A 65 4.38 -13.57 3.36
C GLY A 65 5.89 -13.90 3.34
N ARG A 66 6.76 -13.00 3.81
CA ARG A 66 8.20 -13.28 3.93
C ARG A 66 8.53 -13.80 5.34
N PRO A 67 9.33 -14.87 5.45
CA PRO A 67 9.82 -15.33 6.76
C PRO A 67 10.77 -14.30 7.38
N SER A 68 10.91 -14.34 8.70
CA SER A 68 11.87 -13.50 9.43
C SER A 68 13.30 -13.85 9.02
N ASN A 69 14.15 -12.84 8.85
CA ASN A 69 15.59 -13.03 8.66
C ASN A 69 16.27 -13.71 9.87
N ARG A 70 15.58 -13.79 11.02
CA ARG A 70 16.03 -14.47 12.24
C ARG A 70 15.29 -15.79 12.51
N ARG A 71 14.59 -16.36 11.51
CA ARG A 71 13.87 -17.63 11.67
C ARG A 71 14.86 -18.73 12.06
N THR A 72 14.63 -19.38 13.20
CA THR A 72 15.33 -20.61 13.54
C THR A 72 14.90 -21.72 12.58
N PRO A 73 15.81 -22.59 12.14
CA PRO A 73 15.45 -23.70 11.26
C PRO A 73 14.31 -24.50 11.89
N GLU A 74 13.35 -24.87 11.05
CA GLU A 74 12.24 -25.73 11.44
C GLU A 74 12.86 -27.06 11.91
N LYS A 75 12.51 -27.52 13.11
CA LYS A 75 13.01 -28.81 13.60
C LYS A 75 12.53 -29.89 12.62
N VAL A 76 13.48 -30.54 11.97
CA VAL A 76 13.28 -31.77 11.19
C VAL A 76 12.99 -32.91 12.15
#